data_AF-A0A662DBE7-F1
#
_entry.id   AF-A0A662DBE7-F1
#
_cell.length_a   1.000
_cell.length_b   1.000
_cell.length_c   1.000
_cell.angle_alpha   90.00
_cell.angle_beta   90.00
_cell.angle_gamma   90.00
#
_symmetry.space_group_name_H-M   'P 1'
#
loop_
_entity.id
_entity.type
_entity.pdbx_description
1 polymer ?
#
loop_
_entity_poly.entity_id
_entity_poly.type
_entity_poly.pdbx_seq_one_letter_code
_entity_poly.pdbx_strand_id
1 'polypeptide(L)'
;MVILRKPCTYPSCKKCKSGEKHPLPYLSQSKNGKTNLIYLPKHLREKAKKWVENYRSLENIIERLSKEMRIHFRFPPAGTLPEGEAICPYCGGKKTVVHQTHVRKIKHHKINEAVVKRLRCKKCKRTFRHYPQGVSQAQQTKTLKAMSVILYILGLSYDSLVSFFFALDTPLSKGTLWNNMQDAGEKAHFLRKKALQGKIKICGLDTTIYKVKGREEIVLLLSDILLGKTIEVEVIENRKAFTLKRKLTSIFNQLG
;
A
#
# COMPACT_ATOMS: atom_id res chain seq x y z
N MET A 1 0.47 -23.06 26.62
CA MET A 1 -0.10 -24.35 27.06
C MET A 1 -1.13 -24.07 28.14
N VAL A 2 -2.26 -24.79 28.15
CA VAL A 2 -3.33 -24.62 29.13
C VAL A 2 -3.62 -25.97 29.78
N ILE A 3 -3.90 -25.99 31.08
CA ILE A 3 -4.31 -27.21 31.78
C ILE A 3 -5.81 -27.10 32.06
N LEU A 4 -6.58 -28.04 31.50
CA LEU A 4 -8.01 -28.15 31.79
C LEU A 4 -8.24 -29.28 32.77
N ARG A 5 -9.16 -29.09 33.72
CA ARG A 5 -9.55 -30.17 34.63
C ARG A 5 -10.84 -30.83 34.14
N LYS A 6 -10.77 -32.10 33.72
CA LYS A 6 -11.95 -32.87 33.29
C LYS A 6 -12.10 -34.18 34.08
N PRO A 7 -13.33 -34.70 34.24
CA PRO A 7 -13.52 -36.06 34.74
C PRO A 7 -12.81 -37.06 33.82
N CYS A 8 -12.22 -38.11 34.40
CA CYS A 8 -11.61 -39.18 33.61
C CYS A 8 -12.69 -40.11 33.04
N THR A 9 -12.32 -40.90 32.03
CA THR A 9 -13.20 -41.92 31.42
C THR A 9 -13.36 -43.18 32.27
N TYR A 10 -12.65 -43.31 33.41
CA TYR A 10 -12.74 -44.47 34.29
C TYR A 10 -13.98 -44.41 35.20
N PRO A 11 -14.97 -45.33 35.07
CA PRO A 11 -16.27 -45.23 35.73
C PRO A 11 -16.21 -45.24 37.28
N SER A 12 -15.18 -45.87 37.84
CA SER A 12 -15.02 -46.12 39.27
C SER A 12 -13.95 -45.23 39.93
N CYS A 13 -13.55 -44.12 39.29
CA CYS A 13 -12.52 -43.24 39.83
C CYS A 13 -12.97 -42.52 41.11
N LYS A 14 -12.34 -42.86 42.25
CA LYS A 14 -12.62 -42.25 43.56
C LYS A 14 -12.40 -40.73 43.57
N LYS A 15 -11.33 -40.23 42.91
CA LYS A 15 -11.01 -38.79 42.85
C LYS A 15 -12.03 -37.98 42.04
N CYS A 16 -12.54 -38.53 40.95
CA CYS A 16 -13.62 -37.88 40.21
C CYS A 16 -14.93 -37.86 41.01
N LYS A 17 -15.23 -38.94 41.75
CA LYS A 17 -16.40 -39.03 42.63
C LYS A 17 -16.36 -38.05 43.81
N SER A 18 -15.17 -37.68 44.30
CA SER A 18 -14.97 -36.63 45.31
C SER A 18 -14.96 -35.20 44.75
N GLY A 19 -15.18 -35.02 43.44
CA GLY A 19 -15.18 -33.71 42.78
C GLY A 19 -13.81 -33.23 42.28
N GLU A 20 -12.72 -33.94 42.60
CA GLU A 20 -11.38 -33.62 42.12
C GLU A 20 -11.15 -34.13 40.68
N LYS A 21 -11.42 -33.25 39.72
CA LYS A 21 -11.17 -33.48 38.28
C LYS A 21 -9.67 -33.51 37.95
N HIS A 22 -9.29 -34.30 36.95
CA HIS A 22 -7.88 -34.52 36.58
C HIS A 22 -7.34 -33.47 35.62
N PRO A 23 -6.07 -33.03 35.81
CA PRO A 23 -5.42 -32.08 34.92
C PRO A 23 -5.04 -32.74 33.59
N LEU A 24 -5.55 -32.19 32.50
CA LEU A 24 -5.25 -32.57 31.12
C LEU A 24 -4.59 -31.37 30.43
N PRO A 25 -3.32 -31.48 30.03
CA PRO A 25 -2.64 -30.42 29.30
C PRO A 25 -3.11 -30.38 27.85
N TYR A 26 -3.37 -29.16 27.38
CA TYR A 26 -3.74 -28.86 26.00
C TYR A 26 -2.83 -27.78 25.41
N LEU A 27 -2.54 -27.91 24.13
CA LEU A 27 -2.01 -26.84 23.31
C LEU A 27 -3.21 -26.03 22.78
N SER A 28 -3.29 -24.76 23.16
CA SER A 28 -4.27 -23.83 22.63
C SER A 28 -3.70 -23.16 21.37
N GLN A 29 -4.44 -23.22 20.27
CA GLN A 29 -4.08 -22.60 19.00
C GLN A 29 -5.29 -21.86 18.42
N SER A 30 -5.10 -20.61 17.98
CA SER A 30 -6.12 -19.91 17.18
C SER A 30 -5.97 -20.30 15.72
N LYS A 31 -7.04 -20.81 15.10
CA LYS A 31 -7.09 -21.16 13.67
C LYS A 31 -8.41 -20.64 13.09
N ASN A 32 -8.33 -19.81 12.05
CA ASN A 32 -9.49 -19.15 11.43
C ASN A 32 -10.38 -18.39 12.44
N GLY A 33 -9.76 -17.71 13.41
CA GLY A 33 -10.46 -16.95 14.46
C GLY A 33 -11.14 -17.80 15.53
N LYS A 34 -11.01 -19.13 15.50
CA LYS A 34 -11.54 -20.04 16.53
C LYS A 34 -10.40 -20.65 17.34
N THR A 35 -10.60 -20.75 18.65
CA THR A 35 -9.65 -21.42 19.56
C THR A 35 -9.83 -22.94 19.48
N ASN A 36 -8.79 -23.63 19.04
CA ASN A 36 -8.70 -25.08 19.05
C ASN A 36 -7.79 -25.55 20.19
N LEU A 37 -8.23 -26.61 20.88
CA LEU A 37 -7.49 -27.23 21.98
C LEU A 37 -7.05 -28.63 21.56
N ILE A 38 -5.74 -28.85 21.48
CA ILE A 38 -5.14 -30.12 21.09
C ILE A 38 -4.58 -30.80 22.35
N TYR A 39 -5.03 -32.01 22.66
CA TYR A 39 -4.55 -32.76 23.81
C TYR A 39 -3.04 -33.05 23.70
N LEU A 40 -2.30 -32.87 24.80
CA LEU A 40 -0.85 -33.09 24.84
C LEU A 40 -0.46 -34.38 25.59
N PRO A 41 -0.07 -35.46 24.88
CA PRO A 41 0.45 -36.66 25.52
C PRO A 41 1.79 -36.39 26.21
N LYS A 42 2.11 -37.19 27.24
CA LYS A 42 3.24 -36.95 28.16
C LYS A 42 4.59 -36.74 27.46
N HIS A 43 4.87 -37.53 26.42
CA HIS A 43 6.12 -37.47 25.66
C HIS A 43 6.28 -36.19 24.81
N LEU A 44 5.20 -35.48 24.49
CA LEU A 44 5.25 -34.24 23.70
C LEU A 44 5.29 -32.97 24.57
N ARG A 45 5.12 -33.08 25.90
CA ARG A 45 4.94 -31.91 26.78
C ARG A 45 6.13 -30.95 26.76
N GLU A 46 7.34 -31.47 26.91
CA GLU A 46 8.56 -30.64 26.90
C GLU A 46 8.81 -29.99 25.54
N LYS A 47 8.60 -30.75 24.46
CA LYS A 47 8.68 -30.20 23.09
C LYS A 47 7.66 -29.08 22.86
N ALA A 48 6.43 -29.27 23.33
CA ALA A 48 5.37 -28.28 23.20
C ALA A 48 5.61 -27.02 24.06
N LYS A 49 6.21 -27.15 25.25
CA LYS A 49 6.64 -25.98 26.03
C LYS A 49 7.65 -25.15 25.24
N LYS A 50 8.69 -25.79 24.70
CA LYS A 50 9.72 -25.13 23.89
C LYS A 50 9.14 -24.43 22.66
N TRP A 51 8.15 -25.03 22.00
CA TRP A 51 7.44 -24.38 20.89
C TRP A 51 6.69 -23.12 21.31
N VAL A 52 5.99 -23.16 22.45
CA VAL A 52 5.26 -22.00 22.98
C VAL A 52 6.23 -20.87 23.36
N GLU A 53 7.36 -21.21 23.96
CA GLU A 53 8.42 -20.24 24.29
C GLU A 53 9.01 -19.60 23.04
N ASN A 54 9.36 -20.40 22.02
CA ASN A 54 9.86 -19.90 20.75
C ASN A 54 8.86 -18.97 20.06
N TYR A 55 7.58 -19.35 20.04
CA TYR A 55 6.52 -18.54 19.46
C TYR A 55 6.42 -17.17 20.16
N ARG A 56 6.38 -17.16 21.50
CA ARG A 56 6.31 -15.91 22.28
C ARG A 56 7.53 -15.02 22.09
N SER A 57 8.72 -15.62 22.00
CA SER A 57 9.95 -14.88 21.72
C SER A 57 9.90 -14.21 20.35
N LEU A 58 9.44 -14.93 19.34
CA LEU A 58 9.29 -14.41 17.98
C LEU A 58 8.21 -13.32 17.90
N GLU A 59 7.08 -13.51 18.58
CA GLU A 59 6.00 -12.52 18.70
C GLU A 59 6.50 -11.22 19.34
N ASN A 60 7.28 -11.30 20.44
CA ASN A 60 7.91 -10.14 21.06
C ASN A 60 8.90 -9.42 20.14
N ILE A 61 9.70 -10.16 19.36
CA ILE A 61 10.62 -9.56 18.38
C ILE A 61 9.83 -8.83 17.29
N ILE A 62 8.76 -9.43 16.76
CA ILE A 62 7.88 -8.82 15.77
C ILE A 62 7.22 -7.56 16.33
N GLU A 63 6.71 -7.58 17.56
CA GLU A 63 6.12 -6.39 18.18
C GLU A 63 7.14 -5.26 18.36
N ARG A 64 8.38 -5.57 18.77
CA ARG A 64 9.46 -4.58 18.86
C ARG A 64 9.80 -3.99 17.50
N LEU A 65 9.95 -4.83 16.47
CA LEU A 65 10.18 -4.38 15.10
C LEU A 65 9.03 -3.51 14.60
N SER A 66 7.79 -3.89 14.89
CA SER A 66 6.59 -3.13 14.50
C SER A 66 6.54 -1.75 15.16
N LYS A 67 6.95 -1.62 16.43
CA LYS A 67 7.03 -0.33 17.14
C LYS A 67 8.09 0.62 16.58
N GLU A 68 9.19 0.07 16.08
CA GLU A 68 10.30 0.82 15.47
C GLU A 68 9.99 1.24 14.02
N MET A 69 9.13 0.49 13.32
CA MET A 69 8.85 0.69 11.89
C MET A 69 7.92 1.90 11.65
N ARG A 70 8.48 3.11 11.76
CA ARG A 70 7.77 4.37 11.53
C ARG A 70 7.90 4.83 10.08
N ILE A 71 6.89 4.57 9.28
CA ILE A 71 6.82 5.14 7.93
C ILE A 71 6.36 6.60 8.02
N HIS A 72 7.27 7.52 7.70
CA HIS A 72 6.98 8.95 7.67
C HIS A 72 6.53 9.36 6.27
N PHE A 73 5.24 9.68 6.12
CA PHE A 73 4.72 10.25 4.88
C PHE A 73 4.76 11.77 4.93
N ARG A 74 5.39 12.39 3.94
CA ARG A 74 5.28 13.84 3.70
C ARG A 74 4.26 14.06 2.59
N PHE A 75 3.12 14.64 2.95
CA PHE A 75 2.13 15.05 1.96
C PHE A 75 2.55 16.37 1.31
N PRO A 76 2.32 16.53 0.00
CA PRO A 76 2.58 17.81 -0.65
C PRO A 76 1.67 18.88 -0.01
N PRO A 77 2.22 20.05 0.35
CA PRO A 77 1.41 21.14 0.90
C PRO A 77 0.48 21.71 -0.17
N ALA A 78 -0.61 22.34 0.29
CA ALA A 78 -1.53 23.08 -0.56
C ALA A 78 -1.74 24.49 -0.01
N GLY A 79 -1.52 25.49 -0.87
CA GLY A 79 -1.73 26.90 -0.56
C GLY A 79 -3.06 27.42 -1.08
N THR A 80 -3.45 28.61 -0.63
CA THR A 80 -4.66 29.32 -1.05
C THR A 80 -4.38 30.41 -2.08
N LEU A 81 -3.14 30.91 -2.15
CA LEU A 81 -2.71 31.99 -3.04
C LEU A 81 -1.57 31.52 -3.96
N PRO A 82 -1.50 32.00 -5.22
CA PRO A 82 -0.38 31.70 -6.10
C PRO A 82 0.90 32.38 -5.59
N GLU A 83 1.94 31.57 -5.40
CA GLU A 83 3.27 32.01 -4.91
C GLU A 83 4.31 31.97 -6.04
N GLY A 84 5.39 32.74 -5.88
CA GLY A 84 6.53 32.77 -6.80
C GLY A 84 6.27 33.41 -8.17
N GLU A 85 7.33 33.52 -8.97
CA GLU A 85 7.26 34.04 -10.34
C GLU A 85 6.57 33.04 -11.28
N ALA A 86 5.63 33.54 -12.07
CA ALA A 86 4.94 32.73 -13.06
C ALA A 86 5.67 32.75 -14.41
N ILE A 87 6.09 31.58 -14.88
CA ILE A 87 6.75 31.40 -16.18
C ILE A 87 5.71 30.99 -17.22
N CYS A 88 5.68 31.67 -18.37
CA CYS A 88 4.76 31.33 -19.45
C CYS A 88 5.06 29.92 -20.01
N PRO A 89 4.12 28.96 -19.97
CA PRO A 89 4.36 27.58 -20.39
C PRO A 89 4.54 27.44 -21.91
N TYR A 90 4.16 28.46 -22.69
CA TYR A 90 4.23 28.42 -24.15
C TYR A 90 5.54 28.96 -24.73
N CYS A 91 6.24 29.85 -24.02
CA CYS A 91 7.41 30.55 -24.57
C CYS A 91 8.52 30.85 -23.56
N GLY A 92 8.37 30.41 -22.30
CA GLY A 92 9.34 30.64 -21.22
C GLY A 92 9.43 32.08 -20.71
N GLY A 93 8.60 33.00 -21.19
CA GLY A 93 8.65 34.41 -20.77
C GLY A 93 8.24 34.63 -19.30
N LYS A 94 9.05 35.39 -18.55
CA LYS A 94 8.82 35.75 -17.13
C LYS A 94 7.95 36.99 -16.93
N LYS A 95 7.97 37.94 -17.89
CA LYS A 95 7.20 39.18 -17.82
C LYS A 95 5.72 38.89 -18.11
N THR A 96 4.88 38.99 -17.08
CA THR A 96 3.44 38.72 -17.15
C THR A 96 2.64 39.87 -16.55
N VAL A 97 1.35 39.95 -16.90
CA VAL A 97 0.39 40.85 -16.27
C VAL A 97 -0.83 40.03 -15.83
N VAL A 98 -1.44 40.42 -14.72
CA VAL A 98 -2.69 39.82 -14.27
C VAL A 98 -3.79 40.21 -15.25
N HIS A 99 -4.46 39.20 -15.80
CA HIS A 99 -5.60 39.38 -16.70
C HIS A 99 -6.92 39.15 -15.97
N GLN A 100 -6.96 38.18 -15.03
CA GLN A 100 -8.13 37.91 -14.21
C GLN A 100 -7.70 37.22 -12.91
N THR A 101 -8.42 37.47 -11.83
CA THR A 101 -8.30 36.74 -10.56
C THR A 101 -9.64 36.08 -10.26
N HIS A 102 -9.63 34.80 -9.87
CA HIS A 102 -10.84 34.05 -9.57
C HIS A 102 -10.64 33.16 -8.34
N VAL A 103 -11.63 33.14 -7.44
CA VAL A 103 -11.68 32.23 -6.30
C VAL A 103 -12.39 30.95 -6.72
N ARG A 104 -11.73 29.80 -6.60
CA ARG A 104 -12.27 28.51 -7.02
C ARG A 104 -12.44 27.58 -5.82
N LYS A 105 -13.56 26.87 -5.77
CA LYS A 105 -13.76 25.74 -4.85
C LYS A 105 -12.86 24.56 -5.18
N ILE A 106 -12.18 24.03 -4.17
CA ILE A 106 -11.29 22.88 -4.23
C ILE A 106 -11.72 21.82 -3.21
N LYS A 107 -11.36 20.56 -3.46
CA LYS A 107 -11.49 19.49 -2.48
C LYS A 107 -10.18 19.38 -1.69
N HIS A 108 -10.23 19.70 -0.41
CA HIS A 108 -9.16 19.48 0.56
C HIS A 108 -9.72 19.53 1.99
N HIS A 109 -9.24 18.63 2.86
CA HIS A 109 -9.67 18.48 4.26
C HIS A 109 -9.42 19.70 5.19
N LYS A 110 -8.78 20.78 4.71
CA LYS A 110 -8.48 22.00 5.50
C LYS A 110 -8.87 23.30 4.81
N ILE A 111 -8.84 23.31 3.48
CA ILE A 111 -9.13 24.50 2.66
C ILE A 111 -10.15 24.13 1.60
N ASN A 112 -11.21 24.90 1.48
CA ASN A 112 -12.28 24.64 0.53
C ASN A 112 -12.18 25.53 -0.72
N GLU A 113 -11.34 26.57 -0.69
CA GLU A 113 -11.20 27.54 -1.77
C GLU A 113 -9.74 27.94 -1.99
N ALA A 114 -9.43 28.31 -3.23
CA ALA A 114 -8.12 28.77 -3.63
C ALA A 114 -8.23 29.83 -4.73
N VAL A 115 -7.40 30.86 -4.64
CA VAL A 115 -7.31 31.93 -5.63
C VAL A 115 -6.45 31.46 -6.80
N VAL A 116 -6.96 31.58 -8.02
CA VAL A 116 -6.22 31.30 -9.25
C VAL A 116 -6.10 32.59 -10.04
N LYS A 117 -4.87 32.95 -10.41
CA LYS A 117 -4.60 34.12 -11.25
C LYS A 117 -4.45 33.68 -12.71
N ARG A 118 -5.26 34.22 -13.61
CA ARG A 118 -5.03 34.12 -15.05
C ARG A 118 -4.10 35.26 -15.46
N LEU A 119 -2.97 34.90 -16.04
CA LEU A 119 -1.92 35.83 -16.45
C LEU A 119 -1.84 35.91 -17.96
N ARG A 120 -1.50 37.07 -18.50
CA ARG A 120 -1.17 37.27 -19.92
C ARG A 120 0.34 37.48 -20.06
N CYS A 121 0.98 36.71 -20.94
CA CYS A 121 2.40 36.85 -21.20
C CYS A 121 2.70 38.10 -22.02
N LYS A 122 3.66 38.94 -21.62
CA LYS A 122 4.05 40.13 -22.40
C LYS A 122 4.77 39.78 -23.71
N LYS A 123 5.44 38.61 -23.78
CA LYS A 123 6.18 38.10 -24.94
C LYS A 123 5.26 37.51 -26.01
N CYS A 124 4.60 36.39 -25.73
CA CYS A 124 3.75 35.69 -26.72
C CYS A 124 2.27 36.07 -26.70
N LYS A 125 1.85 36.99 -25.81
CA LYS A 125 0.47 37.49 -25.64
C LYS A 125 -0.60 36.45 -25.25
N ARG A 126 -0.27 35.15 -25.15
CA ARG A 126 -1.17 34.08 -24.68
C ARG A 126 -1.48 34.21 -23.18
N THR A 127 -2.63 33.69 -22.77
CA THR A 127 -3.04 33.62 -21.36
C THR A 127 -2.80 32.22 -20.77
N PHE A 128 -2.48 32.15 -19.49
CA PHE A 128 -2.31 30.90 -18.75
C PHE A 128 -2.70 31.09 -17.28
N ARG A 129 -2.88 29.99 -16.55
CA ARG A 129 -3.29 30.02 -15.14
C ARG A 129 -2.08 29.78 -14.23
N HIS A 130 -1.94 30.62 -13.21
CA HIS A 130 -1.00 30.47 -12.11
C HIS A 130 -1.76 29.97 -10.88
N TYR A 131 -1.44 28.75 -10.45
CA TYR A 131 -2.11 28.08 -9.35
C TYR A 131 -1.29 28.17 -8.05
N PRO A 132 -1.93 28.18 -6.88
CA PRO A 132 -1.25 27.96 -5.60
C PRO A 132 -0.50 26.63 -5.57
N GLN A 133 0.46 26.53 -4.65
CA GLN A 133 1.15 25.27 -4.38
C GLN A 133 0.13 24.16 -4.10
N GLY A 134 0.36 22.95 -4.61
CA GLY A 134 -0.55 21.80 -4.38
C GLY A 134 -1.89 21.85 -5.11
N VAL A 135 -2.27 22.98 -5.73
CA VAL A 135 -3.50 23.16 -6.50
C VAL A 135 -3.21 22.99 -7.99
N SER A 136 -4.21 22.52 -8.74
CA SER A 136 -4.10 22.35 -10.20
C SER A 136 -5.44 22.65 -10.87
N GLN A 137 -5.55 22.33 -12.17
CA GLN A 137 -6.83 22.37 -12.87
C GLN A 137 -7.84 21.35 -12.32
N ALA A 138 -7.40 20.25 -11.71
CA ALA A 138 -8.31 19.33 -11.03
C ALA A 138 -8.99 20.02 -9.83
N GLN A 139 -10.17 19.55 -9.44
CA GLN A 139 -10.84 20.05 -8.23
C GLN A 139 -10.14 19.56 -6.95
N GLN A 140 -9.53 18.37 -6.99
CA GLN A 140 -8.74 17.82 -5.89
C GLN A 140 -7.34 18.42 -5.83
N THR A 141 -6.85 18.65 -4.61
CA THR A 141 -5.45 19.01 -4.36
C THR A 141 -4.54 17.80 -4.50
N LYS A 142 -3.24 18.07 -4.73
CA LYS A 142 -2.20 17.02 -4.75
C LYS A 142 -2.11 16.29 -3.41
N THR A 143 -2.42 16.97 -2.30
CA THR A 143 -2.48 16.40 -0.95
C THR A 143 -3.51 15.28 -0.88
N LEU A 144 -4.77 15.54 -1.29
CA LEU A 144 -5.81 14.50 -1.28
C LEU A 144 -5.49 13.34 -2.23
N LYS A 145 -4.96 13.63 -3.42
CA LYS A 145 -4.51 12.58 -4.35
C LYS A 145 -3.47 11.67 -3.69
N ALA A 146 -2.45 12.25 -3.07
CA ALA A 146 -1.40 11.51 -2.37
C ALA A 146 -1.96 10.70 -1.19
N MET A 147 -2.86 11.27 -0.39
CA MET A 147 -3.55 10.55 0.70
C MET A 147 -4.31 9.34 0.17
N SER A 148 -5.07 9.48 -0.92
CA SER A 148 -5.84 8.36 -1.47
C SER A 148 -4.98 7.19 -1.92
N VAL A 149 -3.83 7.48 -2.55
CA VAL A 149 -2.87 6.47 -3.02
C VAL A 149 -2.16 5.80 -1.84
N ILE A 150 -1.69 6.58 -0.86
CA ILE A 150 -0.97 6.05 0.30
C ILE A 150 -1.87 5.15 1.15
N LEU A 151 -3.11 5.59 1.43
CA LEU A 151 -4.05 4.80 2.20
C LEU A 151 -4.41 3.48 1.50
N TYR A 152 -4.55 3.49 0.17
CA TYR A 152 -4.74 2.26 -0.61
C TYR A 152 -3.53 1.32 -0.50
N ILE A 153 -2.30 1.85 -0.64
CA ILE A 153 -1.06 1.07 -0.49
C ILE A 153 -0.94 0.45 0.91
N LEU A 154 -1.44 1.15 1.95
CA LEU A 154 -1.50 0.64 3.31
C LEU A 154 -2.58 -0.43 3.53
N GLY A 155 -3.33 -0.80 2.48
CA GLY A 155 -4.26 -1.92 2.49
C GLY A 155 -5.74 -1.53 2.66
N LEU A 156 -6.10 -0.25 2.60
CA LEU A 156 -7.50 0.13 2.64
C LEU A 156 -8.21 -0.23 1.32
N SER A 157 -9.40 -0.81 1.45
CA SER A 157 -10.27 -1.05 0.30
C SER A 157 -10.84 0.27 -0.26
N TYR A 158 -11.32 0.25 -1.51
CA TYR A 158 -12.00 1.42 -2.09
C TYR A 158 -13.23 1.87 -1.27
N ASP A 159 -13.96 0.95 -0.64
CA ASP A 159 -15.10 1.27 0.23
C ASP A 159 -14.65 1.97 1.53
N SER A 160 -13.57 1.48 2.13
CA SER A 160 -12.95 2.10 3.30
C SER A 160 -12.44 3.50 2.96
N LEU A 161 -11.85 3.70 1.78
CA LEU A 161 -11.40 5.01 1.32
C LEU A 161 -12.56 5.99 1.11
N VAL A 162 -13.66 5.56 0.48
CA VAL A 162 -14.85 6.41 0.31
C VAL A 162 -15.36 6.88 1.68
N SER A 163 -15.48 5.95 2.64
CA SER A 163 -15.93 6.24 4.00
C SER A 163 -14.98 7.21 4.72
N PHE A 164 -13.66 7.00 4.57
CA PHE A 164 -12.64 7.87 5.15
C PHE A 164 -12.71 9.30 4.61
N PHE A 165 -12.82 9.48 3.29
CA PHE A 165 -12.90 10.81 2.69
C PHE A 165 -14.25 11.50 2.93
N PHE A 166 -15.32 10.72 3.12
CA PHE A 166 -16.59 11.25 3.60
C PHE A 166 -16.45 11.83 5.02
N ALA A 167 -15.80 11.10 5.92
CA ALA A 167 -15.54 11.55 7.29
C ALA A 167 -14.59 12.77 7.38
N LEU A 168 -13.80 13.04 6.33
CA LEU A 168 -12.98 14.24 6.20
C LEU A 168 -13.68 15.39 5.46
N ASP A 169 -15.01 15.37 5.36
CA ASP A 169 -15.82 16.36 4.63
C ASP A 169 -15.35 16.61 3.19
N THR A 170 -14.71 15.62 2.58
CA THR A 170 -14.14 15.71 1.24
C THR A 170 -14.49 14.47 0.40
N PRO A 171 -15.79 14.17 0.22
CA PRO A 171 -16.22 12.91 -0.38
C PRO A 171 -15.62 12.71 -1.78
N LEU A 172 -15.02 11.54 -1.98
CA LEU A 172 -14.46 11.06 -3.24
C LEU A 172 -15.19 9.79 -3.67
N SER A 173 -15.51 9.69 -4.97
CA SER A 173 -16.13 8.49 -5.52
C SER A 173 -15.10 7.38 -5.77
N LYS A 174 -15.54 6.12 -5.83
CA LYS A 174 -14.66 4.98 -6.19
C LYS A 174 -13.95 5.20 -7.52
N GLY A 175 -14.63 5.72 -8.53
CA GLY A 175 -14.02 6.03 -9.83
C GLY A 175 -12.92 7.09 -9.73
N THR A 176 -13.09 8.08 -8.86
CA THR A 176 -12.06 9.08 -8.59
C THR A 176 -10.83 8.46 -7.92
N LEU A 177 -11.05 7.60 -6.92
CA LEU A 177 -9.97 6.91 -6.21
C LEU A 177 -9.22 5.95 -7.13
N TRP A 178 -9.94 5.22 -7.99
CA TRP A 178 -9.37 4.34 -9.01
C TRP A 178 -8.49 5.15 -9.98
N ASN A 179 -9.00 6.26 -10.53
CA ASN A 179 -8.22 7.14 -11.41
C ASN A 179 -6.94 7.66 -10.73
N ASN A 180 -7.03 8.09 -9.45
CA ASN A 180 -5.86 8.53 -8.71
C ASN A 180 -4.80 7.41 -8.57
N MET A 181 -5.24 6.16 -8.39
CA MET A 181 -4.34 5.01 -8.31
C MET A 181 -3.71 4.68 -9.66
N GLN A 182 -4.48 4.73 -10.75
CA GLN A 182 -3.97 4.53 -12.11
C GLN A 182 -2.92 5.59 -12.49
N ASP A 183 -3.24 6.88 -12.29
CA ASP A 183 -2.32 8.01 -12.54
C ASP A 183 -0.99 7.81 -11.78
N ALA A 184 -1.08 7.40 -10.51
CA ALA A 184 0.08 7.17 -9.66
C ALA A 184 0.89 5.95 -10.09
N GLY A 185 0.22 4.85 -10.45
CA GLY A 185 0.83 3.63 -10.95
C GLY A 185 1.60 3.84 -12.25
N GLU A 186 1.00 4.53 -13.23
CA GLU A 186 1.64 4.88 -14.50
C GLU A 186 2.89 5.75 -14.28
N LYS A 187 2.77 6.76 -13.42
CA LYS A 187 3.91 7.63 -13.09
C LYS A 187 5.02 6.87 -12.37
N ALA A 188 4.68 5.99 -11.44
CA ALA A 188 5.65 5.15 -10.73
C ALA A 188 6.37 4.20 -11.70
N HIS A 189 5.63 3.59 -12.63
CA HIS A 189 6.17 2.73 -13.67
C HIS A 189 7.16 3.47 -14.57
N PHE A 190 6.78 4.64 -15.06
CA PHE A 190 7.65 5.50 -15.88
C PHE A 190 8.94 5.88 -15.15
N LEU A 191 8.84 6.37 -13.91
CA LEU A 191 10.01 6.77 -13.12
C LEU A 191 10.93 5.59 -12.82
N ARG A 192 10.37 4.41 -12.54
CA ARG A 192 11.12 3.17 -12.29
C ARG A 192 11.93 2.77 -13.52
N LYS A 193 11.31 2.73 -14.70
CA LYS A 193 12.01 2.41 -15.96
C LYS A 193 13.15 3.37 -16.23
N LYS A 194 12.90 4.67 -16.12
CA LYS A 194 13.92 5.71 -16.32
C LYS A 194 15.09 5.59 -15.34
N ALA A 195 14.83 5.20 -14.09
CA ALA A 195 15.87 5.09 -13.06
C ALA A 195 16.82 3.90 -13.26
N LEU A 196 16.36 2.85 -13.93
CA LEU A 196 17.09 1.57 -14.08
C LEU A 196 17.74 1.37 -15.46
N GLN A 197 17.48 2.26 -16.42
CA GLN A 197 18.02 2.19 -17.78
C GLN A 197 19.55 2.03 -17.78
N GLY A 198 20.06 0.99 -18.46
CA GLY A 198 21.49 0.68 -18.59
C GLY A 198 22.25 0.27 -17.30
N LYS A 199 21.57 0.02 -16.17
CA LYS A 199 22.23 -0.20 -14.86
C LYS A 199 22.17 -1.63 -14.33
N ILE A 200 21.41 -2.49 -14.99
CA ILE A 200 21.06 -3.80 -14.43
C ILE A 200 22.13 -4.83 -14.78
N LYS A 201 22.76 -5.41 -13.75
CA LYS A 201 23.78 -6.47 -13.91
C LYS A 201 23.24 -7.86 -13.61
N ILE A 202 22.47 -7.99 -12.53
CA ILE A 202 21.92 -9.27 -12.05
C ILE A 202 20.44 -9.10 -11.74
N CYS A 203 19.62 -9.91 -12.40
CA CYS A 203 18.18 -9.93 -12.22
C CYS A 203 17.72 -11.16 -11.45
N GLY A 204 16.75 -10.95 -10.57
CA GLY A 204 15.95 -11.98 -9.94
C GLY A 204 14.57 -12.01 -10.57
N LEU A 205 14.09 -13.21 -10.85
CA LEU A 205 12.78 -13.45 -11.41
C LEU A 205 11.96 -14.28 -10.42
N ASP A 206 10.78 -13.80 -10.08
CA ASP A 206 9.79 -14.55 -9.31
C ASP A 206 8.42 -14.49 -9.98
N THR A 207 7.58 -15.50 -9.72
CA THR A 207 6.19 -15.52 -10.20
C THR A 207 5.23 -15.86 -9.08
N THR A 208 4.24 -15.01 -8.86
CA THR A 208 3.18 -15.19 -7.87
C THR A 208 1.83 -15.37 -8.57
N ILE A 209 0.96 -16.22 -8.04
CA ILE A 209 -0.41 -16.41 -8.56
C ILE A 209 -1.38 -15.63 -7.68
N TYR A 210 -2.24 -14.84 -8.32
CA TYR A 210 -3.34 -14.14 -7.67
C TYR A 210 -4.67 -14.63 -8.21
N LYS A 211 -5.69 -14.72 -7.35
CA LYS A 211 -7.05 -15.04 -7.78
C LYS A 211 -7.83 -13.73 -8.02
N VAL A 212 -8.07 -13.39 -9.28
CA VAL A 212 -8.79 -12.19 -9.69
C VAL A 212 -10.13 -12.59 -10.30
N LYS A 213 -11.23 -12.16 -9.68
CA LYS A 213 -12.61 -12.50 -10.12
C LYS A 213 -12.80 -14.01 -10.38
N GLY A 214 -12.21 -14.84 -9.53
CA GLY A 214 -12.29 -16.30 -9.64
C GLY A 214 -11.28 -16.95 -10.59
N ARG A 215 -10.56 -16.17 -11.40
CA ARG A 215 -9.53 -16.67 -12.34
C ARG A 215 -8.13 -16.53 -11.72
N GLU A 216 -7.24 -17.44 -12.06
CA GLU A 216 -5.84 -17.36 -11.67
C GLU A 216 -5.08 -16.47 -12.66
N GLU A 217 -4.47 -15.41 -12.15
CA GLU A 217 -3.60 -14.50 -12.87
C GLU A 217 -2.17 -14.70 -12.37
N ILE A 218 -1.23 -14.89 -13.29
CA ILE A 218 0.18 -15.09 -12.94
C ILE A 218 0.89 -13.75 -13.08
N VAL A 219 1.45 -13.26 -11.98
CA VAL A 219 2.22 -12.02 -11.94
C VAL A 219 3.71 -12.36 -11.90
N LEU A 220 4.42 -11.90 -12.92
CA LEU A 220 5.87 -11.90 -13.01
C LEU A 220 6.43 -10.67 -12.28
N LEU A 221 7.37 -10.91 -11.37
CA LEU A 221 8.15 -9.88 -10.69
C LEU A 221 9.61 -10.01 -11.13
N LEU A 222 10.13 -8.96 -11.74
CA LEU A 222 11.55 -8.85 -12.08
C LEU A 222 12.20 -7.81 -11.18
N SER A 223 13.33 -8.12 -10.56
CA SER A 223 14.04 -7.23 -9.64
C SER A 223 15.54 -7.24 -9.89
N ASP A 224 16.19 -6.09 -9.73
CA ASP A 224 17.64 -5.98 -9.63
C ASP A 224 18.05 -6.47 -8.24
N ILE A 225 18.76 -7.60 -8.19
CA ILE A 225 19.13 -8.24 -6.92
C ILE A 225 20.15 -7.38 -6.16
N LEU A 226 21.06 -6.73 -6.88
CA LEU A 226 22.15 -5.97 -6.26
C LEU A 226 21.64 -4.67 -5.63
N LEU A 227 20.67 -4.02 -6.27
CA LEU A 227 20.09 -2.78 -5.79
C LEU A 227 18.85 -2.98 -4.91
N GLY A 228 18.31 -4.20 -4.85
CA GLY A 228 17.04 -4.49 -4.15
C GLY A 228 15.86 -3.72 -4.75
N LYS A 229 15.89 -3.42 -6.04
CA LYS A 229 14.88 -2.59 -6.73
C LYS A 229 14.07 -3.42 -7.69
N THR A 230 12.76 -3.27 -7.66
CA THR A 230 11.89 -3.85 -8.69
C THR A 230 12.20 -3.21 -10.06
N ILE A 231 12.36 -4.05 -11.07
CA ILE A 231 12.52 -3.66 -12.48
C ILE A 231 11.15 -3.59 -13.16
N GLU A 232 10.41 -4.69 -13.14
CA GLU A 232 9.13 -4.80 -13.83
C GLU A 232 8.15 -5.69 -13.05
N VAL A 233 6.86 -5.38 -13.20
CA VAL A 233 5.76 -6.20 -12.69
C VAL A 233 4.79 -6.37 -13.85
N GLU A 234 4.55 -7.61 -14.27
CA GLU A 234 3.73 -7.89 -15.45
C GLU A 234 2.84 -9.11 -15.24
N VAL A 235 1.63 -9.09 -15.78
CA VAL A 235 0.75 -10.26 -15.83
C VAL A 235 1.11 -11.10 -17.05
N ILE A 236 1.32 -12.40 -16.84
CA ILE A 236 1.72 -13.36 -17.89
C ILE A 236 0.70 -14.49 -18.01
N GLU A 237 0.62 -15.07 -19.21
CA GLU A 237 -0.40 -16.07 -19.54
C GLU A 237 -0.08 -17.44 -18.94
N ASN A 238 1.21 -17.78 -18.80
CA ASN A 238 1.69 -19.06 -18.26
C ASN A 238 3.18 -18.99 -17.89
N ARG A 239 3.67 -19.98 -17.14
CA ARG A 239 5.07 -20.10 -16.69
C ARG A 239 5.99 -20.85 -17.68
N LYS A 240 5.57 -21.06 -18.93
CA LYS A 240 6.39 -21.79 -19.90
C LYS A 240 7.64 -20.98 -20.26
N ALA A 241 8.75 -21.68 -20.50
CA ALA A 241 10.04 -21.06 -20.84
C ALA A 241 9.94 -20.09 -22.02
N PHE A 242 9.14 -20.40 -23.05
CA PHE A 242 8.93 -19.53 -24.20
C PHE A 242 8.29 -18.19 -23.81
N THR A 243 7.22 -18.21 -23.00
CA THR A 243 6.53 -17.00 -22.53
C THR A 243 7.48 -16.13 -21.73
N LEU A 244 8.23 -16.73 -20.79
CA LEU A 244 9.21 -16.02 -19.96
C LEU A 244 10.32 -15.41 -20.82
N LYS A 245 10.92 -16.18 -21.74
CA LYS A 245 11.95 -15.68 -22.67
C LYS A 245 11.45 -14.49 -23.46
N ARG A 246 10.27 -14.60 -24.08
CA ARG A 246 9.65 -13.50 -24.87
C ARG A 246 9.46 -12.23 -24.03
N LYS A 247 8.93 -12.36 -22.82
CA LYS A 247 8.70 -11.23 -21.90
C LYS A 247 10.01 -10.59 -21.45
N LEU A 248 10.97 -11.40 -21.01
CA LEU A 248 12.30 -10.93 -20.62
C LEU A 248 13.00 -10.18 -21.74
N THR A 249 13.03 -10.74 -22.96
CA THR A 249 13.61 -10.06 -24.12
C THR A 249 12.94 -8.71 -24.39
N SER A 250 11.61 -8.64 -24.31
CA SER A 250 10.88 -7.37 -24.49
C SER A 250 11.26 -6.33 -23.43
N ILE A 251 11.35 -6.75 -22.17
CA ILE A 251 11.70 -5.88 -21.04
C ILE A 251 13.14 -5.36 -21.19
N PHE A 252 14.11 -6.24 -21.47
CA PHE A 252 15.51 -5.83 -21.62
C PHE A 252 15.73 -4.92 -22.82
N ASN A 253 15.07 -5.17 -23.95
CA ASN A 253 15.15 -4.28 -25.12
C ASN A 253 14.63 -2.86 -24.83
N GLN A 254 13.67 -2.70 -23.91
CA GLN A 254 13.17 -1.39 -23.49
C GLN A 254 14.10 -0.67 -22.50
N LEU A 255 14.96 -1.41 -21.81
CA LEU A 255 15.83 -0.88 -20.75
C LEU A 255 17.19 -0.41 -21.27
N GLY A 256 17.51 -0.67 -22.55
CA GLY A 256 18.78 -0.31 -23.17
C GLY A 256 19.90 -1.23 -22.72
#